data_AF-A0A7X5UNJ7-F1
#
_entry.id   AF-A0A7X5UNJ7-F1
#
_cell.length_a   1.000
_cell.length_b   1.000
_cell.length_c   1.000
_cell.angle_alpha   90.00
_cell.angle_beta   90.00
_cell.angle_gamma   90.00
#
_symmetry.space_group_name_H-M   'P 1'
#
loop_
_entity.id
_entity.type
_entity.pdbx_description
1 polymer ?
#
loop_
_entity_poly.entity_id
_entity_poly.type
_entity_poly.pdbx_seq_one_letter_code
_entity_poly.pdbx_strand_id
1 'polypeptide(L)'
;MLTGHVRFAYERAAFLRLVELRPGDEVAVGRADGSTAVFTVYGVERLPTESALARASAHTEHPDLRLLTATGYAGPGARSTEAILVSARLTAAR
;
A
#
# COMPACT_ATOMS: atom_id res chain seq x y z
N MET A 1 1.26 -7.88 -3.51
CA MET A 1 1.02 -6.91 -2.42
C MET A 1 2.33 -6.58 -1.74
N LEU A 2 2.52 -5.33 -1.31
CA LEU A 2 3.60 -4.91 -0.42
C LEU A 2 2.98 -4.35 0.88
N THR A 3 3.61 -4.64 2.01
CA THR A 3 3.25 -4.03 3.30
C THR A 3 4.36 -3.13 3.79
N GLY A 4 4.00 -2.07 4.50
CA GLY A 4 4.96 -1.13 5.07
C GLY A 4 4.41 -0.47 6.31
N HIS A 5 5.30 -0.05 7.19
CA HIS A 5 4.94 0.63 8.44
C HIS A 5 4.78 2.14 8.23
N VAL A 6 3.88 2.75 9.01
CA VAL A 6 3.81 4.22 9.17
C VAL A 6 4.88 4.76 10.12
N ARG A 7 5.31 3.96 11.10
CA ARG A 7 6.40 4.26 12.04
C ARG A 7 7.26 3.01 12.29
N PHE A 8 8.57 3.21 12.43
CA PHE A 8 9.52 2.17 12.82
C PHE A 8 10.54 2.79 13.77
N ALA A 9 10.83 2.15 14.91
CA ALA A 9 11.76 2.68 15.93
C ALA A 9 11.52 4.16 16.28
N TYR A 10 10.25 4.56 16.42
CA TYR A 10 9.79 5.95 16.69
C TYR A 10 10.01 6.97 15.56
N GLU A 11 10.58 6.56 14.43
CA GLU A 11 10.81 7.40 13.25
C GLU A 11 9.72 7.24 12.19
N ARG A 12 9.62 8.24 11.30
CA ARG A 12 8.75 8.20 10.12
C ARG A 12 9.19 7.09 9.18
N ALA A 13 8.30 6.15 8.86
CA ALA A 13 8.61 5.01 7.98
C ALA A 13 8.04 5.18 6.57
N ALA A 14 8.42 4.27 5.66
CA ALA A 14 8.17 4.39 4.23
C ALA A 14 6.70 4.62 3.85
N PHE A 15 5.74 4.09 4.61
CA PHE A 15 4.31 4.16 4.27
C PHE A 15 3.55 5.22 5.08
N LEU A 16 4.24 6.09 5.82
CA LEU A 16 3.62 7.17 6.61
C LEU A 16 2.64 8.01 5.78
N ARG A 17 3.00 8.33 4.53
CA ARG A 17 2.23 9.20 3.63
C ARG A 17 1.35 8.41 2.65
N LEU A 18 1.18 7.10 2.85
CA LEU A 18 0.41 6.26 1.91
C LEU A 18 -1.04 6.74 1.75
N VAL A 19 -1.63 7.26 2.83
CA VAL A 19 -3.00 7.82 2.85
C VAL A 19 -3.15 9.10 2.02
N GLU A 20 -2.05 9.75 1.64
CA GLU A 20 -2.07 10.96 0.83
C GLU A 20 -2.21 10.69 -0.67
N LEU A 21 -1.97 9.43 -1.10
CA LEU A 21 -2.11 9.03 -2.49
C LEU A 21 -3.56 9.15 -2.96
N ARG A 22 -3.73 9.40 -4.25
CA ARG A 22 -5.01 9.62 -4.92
C ARG A 22 -5.05 8.86 -6.25
N PRO A 23 -6.25 8.54 -6.76
CA PRO A 23 -6.38 8.05 -8.13
C PRO A 23 -5.69 9.00 -9.12
N GLY A 24 -4.88 8.42 -10.01
CA GLY A 24 -4.02 9.14 -10.95
C GLY A 24 -2.57 9.27 -10.51
N ASP A 25 -2.24 9.13 -9.23
CA ASP A 25 -0.85 9.16 -8.77
C ASP A 25 -0.07 7.95 -9.29
N GLU A 26 1.24 8.10 -9.51
CA GLU A 26 2.12 7.03 -9.98
C GLU A 26 2.94 6.41 -8.84
N VAL A 27 3.10 5.09 -8.91
CA VAL A 27 4.03 4.31 -8.09
C VAL A 27 5.03 3.64 -9.03
N ALA A 28 6.30 4.04 -8.92
CA ALA A 28 7.39 3.45 -9.68
C ALA A 28 8.10 2.38 -8.84
N VAL A 29 8.23 1.17 -9.39
CA VAL A 29 8.90 0.03 -8.76
C VAL A 29 10.09 -0.39 -9.61
N GLY A 30 11.30 -0.16 -9.08
CA GLY A 30 12.53 -0.67 -9.68
C GLY A 30 12.59 -2.20 -9.58
N ARG A 31 13.07 -2.84 -10.64
CA ARG A 31 13.21 -4.30 -10.75
C ARG A 31 14.68 -4.69 -10.87
N ALA A 32 14.99 -5.92 -10.49
CA ALA A 32 16.36 -6.44 -10.53
C ALA A 32 16.95 -6.52 -11.95
N ASP A 33 16.09 -6.54 -12.98
CA ASP A 33 16.47 -6.50 -14.40
C ASP A 33 16.86 -5.09 -14.90
N GLY A 34 16.82 -4.08 -14.02
CA GLY A 34 17.13 -2.68 -14.36
C GLY A 34 15.93 -1.88 -14.89
N SER A 35 14.79 -2.53 -15.15
CA SER A 35 13.56 -1.84 -15.56
C SER A 35 12.82 -1.21 -14.37
N THR A 36 11.94 -0.27 -14.67
CA THR A 36 10.99 0.35 -13.75
C THR A 36 9.57 0.08 -14.21
N ALA A 37 8.80 -0.62 -13.38
CA ALA A 37 7.37 -0.75 -13.57
C ALA A 37 6.64 0.45 -13.00
N VAL A 38 5.77 1.09 -13.79
CA VAL A 38 4.96 2.23 -13.37
C VAL A 38 3.52 1.78 -13.17
N PHE A 39 3.00 2.00 -11.98
CA PHE A 39 1.62 1.69 -11.61
C PHE A 39 0.84 2.98 -11.36
N THR A 40 -0.32 3.15 -11.98
CA THR A 40 -1.21 4.28 -11.70
C THR A 40 -2.24 3.88 -10.66
N VAL A 41 -2.33 4.65 -9.58
CA VAL A 41 -3.32 4.46 -8.52
C VAL A 41 -4.72 4.64 -9.09
N TYR A 42 -5.62 3.73 -8.76
CA TYR A 42 -7.03 3.83 -9.13
C TYR A 42 -7.97 3.76 -7.92
N GLY A 43 -7.47 3.35 -6.75
CA GLY A 43 -8.30 3.24 -5.55
C GLY A 43 -7.49 3.36 -4.26
N VAL A 44 -8.08 4.05 -3.28
CA VAL A 44 -7.57 4.15 -1.91
C VAL A 44 -8.73 3.83 -0.97
N GLU A 45 -8.57 2.76 -0.21
CA GLU A 45 -9.61 2.21 0.67
C GLU A 45 -9.12 2.27 2.13
N ARG A 46 -10.00 2.69 3.04
CA ARG A 46 -9.82 2.49 4.49
C ARG A 46 -10.62 1.26 4.89
N LEU A 47 -9.95 0.28 5.48
CA LEU A 47 -10.52 -1.04 5.75
C LEU A 47 -10.35 -1.40 7.24
N PRO A 48 -11.26 -2.20 7.81
CA PRO A 48 -11.01 -2.88 9.07
C PRO A 48 -9.76 -3.76 8.96
N THR A 49 -8.93 -3.76 10.01
CA THR A 49 -7.64 -4.49 10.00
C THR A 49 -7.85 -6.00 9.87
N GLU A 50 -8.96 -6.54 10.38
CA GLU A 50 -9.29 -7.95 10.25
C GLU A 50 -9.55 -8.41 8.80
N SER A 51 -10.03 -7.51 7.93
CA SER A 51 -10.36 -7.85 6.53
C SER A 51 -9.33 -7.33 5.53
N ALA A 52 -8.47 -6.40 5.94
CA ALA A 52 -7.56 -5.69 5.06
C ALA A 52 -6.57 -6.62 4.33
N LEU A 53 -6.02 -7.63 5.01
CA LEU A 53 -5.09 -8.58 4.40
C LEU A 53 -5.78 -9.43 3.32
N ALA A 54 -6.98 -9.95 3.61
CA ALA A 54 -7.77 -10.72 2.65
C ALA A 54 -8.11 -9.87 1.42
N ARG A 55 -8.54 -8.63 1.64
CA ARG A 55 -8.84 -7.68 0.56
C ARG A 55 -7.62 -7.35 -0.30
N ALA A 56 -6.46 -7.14 0.33
CA ALA A 56 -5.21 -6.77 -0.36
C ALA A 56 -4.53 -7.93 -1.08
N SER A 57 -4.84 -9.17 -0.70
CA SER A 57 -4.28 -10.41 -1.28
C SER A 57 -5.23 -11.05 -2.29
N ALA A 58 -6.43 -10.49 -2.46
CA ALA A 58 -7.41 -10.98 -3.42
C ALA A 58 -6.85 -10.96 -4.85
N HIS A 59 -7.21 -12.00 -5.61
CA HIS A 59 -6.81 -12.12 -7.00
C HIS A 59 -7.34 -10.95 -7.84
N THR A 60 -6.59 -10.57 -8.86
CA THR A 60 -6.96 -9.54 -9.83
C THR A 60 -6.68 -10.04 -11.24
N GLU A 61 -7.60 -9.76 -12.16
CA GLU A 61 -7.44 -10.08 -13.60
C GLU A 61 -6.31 -9.29 -14.29
N HIS A 62 -5.80 -8.26 -13.61
CA HIS A 62 -4.77 -7.37 -14.12
C HIS A 62 -3.52 -7.38 -13.22
N PRO A 63 -2.36 -6.97 -13.75
CA PRO A 63 -1.14 -6.76 -12.96
C PRO A 63 -1.31 -5.55 -12.03
N ASP A 64 -1.96 -5.78 -10.90
CA ASP A 64 -2.20 -4.76 -9.89
C ASP A 64 -1.15 -4.81 -8.76
N LEU A 65 -0.70 -3.64 -8.35
CA LEU A 65 0.06 -3.42 -7.13
C LEU A 65 -0.89 -3.04 -6.00
N ARG A 66 -0.79 -3.74 -4.87
CA ARG A 66 -1.52 -3.46 -3.63
C ARG A 66 -0.52 -3.02 -2.55
N LEU A 67 -0.67 -1.81 -2.02
CA LEU A 67 0.13 -1.29 -0.92
C LEU A 67 -0.74 -1.22 0.32
N LEU A 68 -0.32 -1.88 1.40
CA LEU A 68 -1.11 -1.99 2.62
C LEU A 68 -0.32 -1.44 3.82
N THR A 69 -0.95 -0.59 4.62
CA THR A 69 -0.41 -0.16 5.92
C THR A 69 -1.49 -0.10 6.99
N ALA A 70 -1.14 -0.42 8.24
CA ALA A 70 -1.98 -0.14 9.39
C ALA A 70 -1.85 1.35 9.75
N THR A 71 -2.94 2.00 10.17
CA THR A 71 -2.97 3.45 10.44
C THR A 71 -2.05 3.90 11.59
N GLY A 72 -1.58 2.98 12.44
CA GLY A 72 -0.50 3.22 13.37
C GLY A 72 -0.64 2.52 14.72
N TYR A 73 -0.09 3.17 15.74
CA TYR A 73 -0.06 2.66 17.12
C TYR A 73 -1.39 2.95 17.82
N ALA A 74 -2.05 1.90 18.31
CA ALA A 74 -3.33 2.03 19.04
C ALA A 74 -3.17 2.00 20.58
N GLY A 75 -1.93 1.99 21.09
CA GLY A 75 -1.65 1.83 22.52
C GLY A 75 -0.80 0.59 22.84
N PRO A 76 -0.32 0.43 24.09
CA PRO A 76 0.42 -0.76 24.50
C PRO A 76 -0.46 -2.01 24.38
N GLY A 77 -0.01 -3.01 23.61
CA GLY A 77 -0.77 -4.25 23.38
C GLY A 77 -1.95 -4.13 22.40
N ALA A 78 -2.27 -2.93 21.92
CA ALA A 78 -3.37 -2.69 20.99
C ALA A 78 -2.86 -2.61 19.53
N ARG A 79 -3.56 -3.29 18.63
CA ARG A 79 -3.36 -3.15 17.17
C ARG A 79 -4.27 -2.05 16.64
N SER A 80 -3.83 -1.34 15.61
CA SER A 80 -4.74 -0.49 14.83
C SER A 80 -5.93 -1.32 14.37
N THR A 81 -7.11 -0.74 14.47
CA THR A 81 -8.36 -1.33 13.95
C THR A 81 -8.56 -0.97 12.48
N GLU A 82 -7.81 -0.03 11.95
CA GLU A 82 -7.90 0.43 10.57
C GLU A 82 -6.59 0.22 9.80
N ALA A 83 -6.75 -0.07 8.52
CA ALA A 83 -5.69 -0.13 7.54
C ALA A 83 -6.04 0.70 6.31
N ILE A 84 -5.02 1.18 5.62
CA ILE A 84 -5.13 1.84 4.32
C ILE A 84 -4.62 0.86 3.26
N LEU A 85 -5.46 0.61 2.26
CA LEU A 85 -5.14 -0.16 1.06
C LEU A 85 -5.13 0.76 -0.14
N VAL A 86 -3.97 0.90 -0.78
CA VAL A 86 -3.85 1.56 -2.09
C VAL A 86 -3.76 0.50 -3.17
N SER A 87 -4.51 0.74 -4.24
CA SER A 87 -4.62 -0.16 -5.40
C SER A 87 -4.21 0.60 -6.64
N ALA A 88 -3.20 0.07 -7.32
CA ALA A 88 -2.62 0.66 -8.52
C ALA A 88 -2.46 -0.39 -9.60
N ARG A 89 -2.52 0.01 -10.87
CA ARG A 89 -2.45 -0.88 -12.02
C ARG A 89 -1.22 -0.57 -12.85
N LEU A 90 -0.52 -1.60 -13.33
CA LEU A 90 0.59 -1.41 -14.25
C LEU A 90 0.10 -0.69 -15.51
N THR A 91 0.68 0.47 -15.80
CA THR A 91 0.32 1.32 -16.95
C THR A 91 1.50 1.55 -17.88
N ALA A 92 2.73 1.39 -17.40
CA ALA A 92 3.93 1.46 -18.22
C ALA A 92 5.10 0.64 -17.63
N ALA A 93 6.11 0.41 -18.46
CA ALA A 93 7.44 -0.04 -18.07
C ALA A 93 8.48 0.81 -18.79
N ARG A 94 9.53 1.22 -18.10
CA ARG A 94 10.62 2.04 -18.64
C ARG A 94 11.99 1.57 -18.16
#